data_AF-A0A6P0XIU8-F1
#
_entry.id   AF-A0A6P0XIU8-F1
#
_cell.length_a   1.000
_cell.length_b   1.000
_cell.length_c   1.000
_cell.angle_alpha   90.00
_cell.angle_beta   90.00
_cell.angle_gamma   90.00
#
_symmetry.space_group_name_H-M   'P 1'
#
loop_
_entity.id
_entity.type
_entity.pdbx_description
1 polymer ?
#
loop_
_entity_poly.entity_id
_entity_poly.type
_entity_poly.pdbx_seq_one_letter_code
_entity_poly.pdbx_strand_id
1 'polypeptide(L)' 'DLKVIGEADNGATALNLARELSPEVILLDISMPDLDGIEATKRLKKILPYSSSKNS' A
#
# COMPACT_ATOMS: atom_id res chain seq x y z
N ASP A 1 -2.41 4.35 19.31
CA ASP A 1 -1.60 3.21 18.87
C ASP A 1 -1.75 2.99 17.39
N LEU A 2 -0.62 2.83 16.69
CA LEU A 2 -0.58 2.29 15.34
C LEU A 2 -0.32 0.78 15.47
N LYS A 3 -1.20 -0.03 14.89
CA LYS A 3 -1.02 -1.49 14.83
C LYS A 3 -0.75 -1.88 13.40
N VAL A 4 0.36 -2.58 13.17
CA VAL A 4 0.64 -3.18 11.87
C VAL A 4 -0.30 -4.37 11.70
N ILE A 5 -1.15 -4.32 10.69
CA ILE A 5 -2.13 -5.37 10.36
C ILE A 5 -1.71 -6.21 9.16
N GLY A 6 -0.68 -5.81 8.42
CA GLY A 6 -0.11 -6.55 7.29
C GLY A 6 1.22 -5.95 6.83
N GLU A 7 2.10 -6.80 6.31
CA GLU A 7 3.40 -6.45 5.74
C GLU A 7 3.53 -7.10 4.37
N ALA A 8 4.11 -6.39 3.41
CA ALA A 8 4.33 -6.87 2.06
C ALA A 8 5.78 -6.60 1.65
N ASP A 9 6.36 -7.55 0.92
CA ASP A 9 7.71 -7.50 0.36
C ASP A 9 7.74 -6.96 -1.07
N ASN A 10 6.58 -6.88 -1.73
CA ASN A 10 6.40 -6.34 -3.07
C ASN A 10 5.04 -5.67 -3.23
N GLY A 11 4.91 -4.85 -4.27
CA GLY A 11 3.69 -4.07 -4.50
C GLY A 11 2.44 -4.89 -4.87
N ALA A 12 2.60 -6.09 -5.43
CA ALA A 12 1.46 -6.97 -5.74
C ALA A 12 0.86 -7.57 -4.47
N THR A 13 1.70 -8.06 -3.55
CA THR A 13 1.28 -8.51 -2.22
C THR A 13 0.65 -7.34 -1.44
N ALA A 14 1.24 -6.15 -1.51
CA ALA A 14 0.70 -4.95 -0.86
C ALA A 14 -0.72 -4.60 -1.34
N LEU A 15 -0.97 -4.71 -2.65
CA LEU A 15 -2.30 -4.48 -3.21
C LEU A 15 -3.34 -5.50 -2.74
N ASN A 16 -2.96 -6.77 -2.64
CA ASN A 16 -3.86 -7.82 -2.14
C ASN A 16 -4.20 -7.60 -0.67
N LEU A 17 -3.18 -7.37 0.18
CA LEU A 17 -3.38 -7.08 1.60
C LEU A 17 -4.19 -5.81 1.82
N ALA A 18 -3.98 -4.77 1.02
CA ALA A 18 -4.76 -3.55 1.10
C ALA A 18 -6.26 -3.78 0.82
N ARG A 19 -6.59 -4.70 -0.09
CA ARG A 19 -7.98 -5.10 -0.37
C ARG A 19 -8.59 -5.91 0.76
N GLU A 20 -7.83 -6.86 1.31
CA GLU A 20 -8.32 -7.77 2.33
C GLU A 20 -8.46 -7.10 3.71
N LEU A 21 -7.47 -6.30 4.08
CA LEU A 21 -7.36 -5.72 5.42
C LEU A 21 -7.98 -4.32 5.53
N SER A 22 -8.24 -3.65 4.39
CA SER A 22 -8.78 -2.28 4.33
C SER A 22 -8.12 -1.30 5.30
N PRO A 23 -6.79 -1.15 5.28
CA PRO A 23 -6.07 -0.27 6.20
C PRO A 23 -6.40 1.20 5.96
N GLU A 24 -6.40 1.99 7.03
CA GLU A 24 -6.58 3.44 6.96
C GLU A 24 -5.35 4.16 6.40
N VAL A 25 -4.16 3.60 6.64
CA VAL A 25 -2.88 4.17 6.21
C VAL A 25 -2.00 3.07 5.65
N ILE A 26 -1.35 3.36 4.51
CA ILE A 26 -0.36 2.47 3.89
C ILE A 26 0.95 3.23 3.78
N LEU A 27 2.04 2.59 4.24
CA LEU A 27 3.40 3.00 3.93
C LEU A 27 3.90 2.16 2.75
N LEU A 28 4.31 2.82 1.68
CA LEU A 28 4.98 2.20 0.54
C LEU A 28 6.41 2.72 0.48
N ASP A 29 7.37 1.80 0.40
CA ASP A 29 8.75 2.14 0.08
C ASP A 29 8.86 2.36 -1.44
N ILE A 30 9.40 3.50 -1.84
CA ILE A 30 9.64 3.84 -3.26
C ILE A 30 10.71 2.95 -3.91
N SER A 31 11.50 2.25 -3.10
CA SER A 31 12.64 1.43 -3.53
C SER A 31 12.26 -0.04 -3.76
N MET A 32 10.98 -0.40 -3.65
CA MET A 32 10.52 -1.77 -3.89
C MET A 32 10.82 -2.21 -5.34
N PRO A 33 11.43 -3.39 -5.54
CA PRO A 33 11.58 -3.98 -6.87
C PRO A 33 10.21 -4.39 -7.45
N ASP A 34 10.15 -4.49 -8.78
CA ASP A 34 9.05 -5.03 -9.59
C ASP A 34 7.75 -4.22 -9.70
N LEU A 35 7.41 -3.34 -8.75
CA LEU A 35 6.27 -2.44 -8.87
C LEU A 35 6.69 -0.98 -8.69
N ASP A 36 6.59 -0.18 -9.76
CA ASP A 36 6.78 1.26 -9.69
C ASP A 36 5.86 1.84 -8.61
N GLY A 37 6.44 2.41 -7.55
CA GLY A 37 5.71 2.93 -6.38
C GLY A 37 4.62 3.95 -6.77
N ILE A 38 4.76 4.61 -7.92
CA ILE A 38 3.75 5.50 -8.49
C ILE A 38 2.51 4.71 -8.95
N GLU A 39 2.70 3.60 -9.65
CA GLU A 39 1.61 2.75 -10.13
C GLU A 39 0.92 2.02 -8.96
N ALA A 40 1.70 1.58 -7.96
CA ALA A 40 1.18 1.04 -6.70
C ALA A 40 0.23 2.05 -6.02
N THR A 41 0.68 3.29 -5.87
CA THR A 41 -0.08 4.38 -5.26
C THR A 41 -1.38 4.67 -6.03
N LYS A 42 -1.33 4.70 -7.37
CA LYS A 42 -2.52 4.90 -8.21
C LYS A 42 -3.55 3.78 -8.03
N ARG A 43 -3.10 2.52 -7.98
CA ARG A 43 -3.98 1.37 -7.78
C ARG A 43 -4.57 1.37 -6.37
N LEU A 44 -3.77 1.66 -5.35
CA LEU A 44 -4.24 1.77 -3.97
C LEU A 44 -5.27 2.88 -3.80
N LYS A 45 -5.08 4.06 -4.40
CA LYS A 45 -6.10 5.13 -4.37
C LYS A 45 -7.44 4.72 -4.98
N LYS A 46 -7.44 3.85 -6.00
CA LYS A 46 -8.69 3.33 -6.59
C LYS A 46 -9.40 2.33 -5.67
N ILE A 47 -8.64 1.60 -4.85
CA ILE A 47 -9.16 0.57 -3.95
C ILE A 47 -9.56 1.18 -2.59
N LEU A 48 -8.78 2.16 -2.12
CA LEU A 48 -8.90 2.81 -0.82
C LEU A 48 -8.97 4.33 -1.00
N PRO A 49 -10.14 4.88 -1.38
CA PRO A 49 -10.30 6.31 -1.69
C PRO A 49 -10.06 7.25 -0.50
N TYR A 50 -10.08 6.75 0.73
CA TYR A 50 -9.86 7.52 1.96
C TYR A 50 -8.46 7.31 2.58
N SER A 51 -7.65 6.41 2.05
CA SER A 51 -6.33 6.08 2.63
C SER A 51 -5.28 7.13 2.25
N SER A 52 -4.56 7.64 3.25
CA SER A 52 -3.44 8.57 3.05
C SER A 52 -2.16 7.79 2.70
N SER A 53 -1.87 7.62 1.41
CA SER A 53 -0.59 7.06 0.95
C SER A 53 0.53 8.06 1.20
N LYS A 54 1.43 7.79 2.14
CA LYS A 54 2.69 8.52 2.27
C LYS A 54 3.78 7.72 1.55
N ASN A 55 4.29 8.27 0.46
CA ASN A 55 5.53 7.80 -0.15
C ASN A 55 6.68 8.32 0.73
N SER A 56 7.42 7.42 1.37
CA SER A 56 8.60 7.77 2.13
C SER A 56 9.86 7.21 1.48
#